data_AF-A0A9E4CP43-F1
#
_entry.id   AF-A0A9E4CP43-F1
#
_cell.length_a   1.000
_cell.length_b   1.000
_cell.length_c   1.000
_cell.angle_alpha   90.00
_cell.angle_beta   90.00
_cell.angle_gamma   90.00
#
_symmetry.space_group_name_H-M   'P 1'
#
loop_
_entity.id
_entity.type
_entity.pdbx_description
1 polymer ?
#
loop_
_entity_poly.entity_id
_entity_poly.type
_entity_poly.pdbx_seq_one_letter_code
_entity_poly.pdbx_strand_id
1 'polypeptide(L)'
;MTPDAETAIAAFADQVHDLLHERALSIGAIDVAVEVNDLHVDGEVLFGSGPDIGFTLDAEAGACSYCELVPPDSEQWLDARCDGFDVLGLPAGAAGDEARRAAALELLQGLLDARRPLLKR
;
A
#
# COMPACT_ATOMS: atom_id res chain seq x y z
N MET A 1 10.50 13.39 -14.79
CA MET A 1 9.50 12.30 -14.76
C MET A 1 8.71 12.34 -16.05
N THR A 2 8.43 11.20 -16.69
CA THR A 2 7.59 11.17 -17.89
C THR A 2 6.11 11.15 -17.44
N PRO A 3 5.21 11.90 -18.10
CA PRO A 3 3.77 11.92 -17.76
C PRO A 3 3.12 10.53 -17.63
N ASP A 4 3.67 9.53 -18.32
CA ASP A 4 3.19 8.14 -18.30
C ASP A 4 3.43 7.42 -16.97
N ALA A 5 4.48 7.79 -16.22
CA ALA A 5 4.83 7.16 -14.94
C ALA A 5 3.94 7.69 -13.80
N GLU A 6 3.77 9.01 -13.73
CA GLU A 6 2.85 9.67 -12.78
C GLU A 6 1.42 9.13 -12.95
N THR A 7 0.97 8.95 -14.20
CA THR A 7 -0.34 8.38 -14.50
C THR A 7 -0.45 6.91 -14.07
N ALA A 8 0.60 6.11 -14.27
CA ALA A 8 0.61 4.70 -13.86
C ALA A 8 0.56 4.54 -12.34
N ILE A 9 1.29 5.40 -11.62
CA ILE A 9 1.31 5.43 -10.15
C ILE A 9 -0.04 5.85 -9.60
N ALA A 10 -0.64 6.92 -10.12
CA ALA A 10 -1.98 7.33 -9.71
C ALA A 10 -3.02 6.23 -9.94
N ALA A 11 -3.00 5.58 -11.11
CA ALA A 11 -3.91 4.48 -11.41
C ALA A 11 -3.69 3.27 -10.50
N PHE A 12 -2.45 2.99 -10.09
CA PHE A 12 -2.17 1.93 -9.13
C PHE A 12 -2.62 2.30 -7.72
N ALA A 13 -2.38 3.53 -7.28
CA ALA A 13 -2.84 4.05 -5.99
C ALA A 13 -4.37 3.97 -5.87
N ASP A 14 -5.11 4.36 -6.93
CA ASP A 14 -6.56 4.21 -7.00
C ASP A 14 -6.99 2.75 -6.83
N GLN A 15 -6.31 1.81 -7.49
CA GLN A 15 -6.62 0.38 -7.35
C GLN A 15 -6.30 -0.17 -5.96
N VAL A 16 -5.22 0.29 -5.33
CA VAL A 16 -4.88 -0.07 -3.94
C VAL A 16 -5.95 0.47 -3.00
N HIS A 17 -6.33 1.73 -3.14
CA HIS A 17 -7.40 2.35 -2.36
C HIS A 17 -8.72 1.59 -2.52
N ASP A 18 -9.15 1.33 -3.76
CA ASP A 18 -10.39 0.60 -4.04
C ASP A 18 -10.38 -0.80 -3.43
N LEU A 19 -9.27 -1.54 -3.57
CA LEU A 19 -9.14 -2.87 -2.98
C LEU A 19 -9.21 -2.83 -1.45
N LEU A 20 -8.49 -1.91 -0.81
CA LEU A 20 -8.50 -1.75 0.64
C LEU A 20 -9.88 -1.34 1.14
N HIS A 21 -10.56 -0.44 0.42
CA HIS A 21 -11.91 0.00 0.74
C HIS A 21 -12.93 -1.13 0.59
N GLU A 22 -12.90 -1.88 -0.53
CA GLU A 22 -13.72 -3.08 -0.75
C GLU A 22 -13.53 -4.13 0.36
N ARG A 23 -12.32 -4.23 0.90
CA ARG A 23 -11.95 -5.21 1.93
C ARG A 23 -12.03 -4.69 3.35
N ALA A 24 -12.30 -3.40 3.56
CA ALA A 24 -12.15 -2.72 4.86
C ALA A 24 -12.84 -3.47 6.00
N LEU A 25 -14.13 -3.81 5.82
CA LEU A 25 -14.91 -4.55 6.82
C LEU A 25 -14.32 -5.95 7.10
N SER A 26 -13.82 -6.63 6.08
CA SER A 26 -13.29 -8.00 6.21
C SER A 26 -11.94 -8.04 6.94
N ILE A 27 -11.18 -6.95 6.89
CA ILE A 27 -9.88 -6.82 7.57
C ILE A 27 -9.99 -6.06 8.91
N GLY A 28 -11.17 -5.51 9.22
CA GLY A 28 -11.45 -4.74 10.44
C GLY A 28 -10.97 -3.29 10.39
N ALA A 29 -10.75 -2.74 9.20
CA ALA A 29 -10.40 -1.34 8.98
C ALA A 29 -11.65 -0.46 9.14
N ILE A 30 -11.45 0.72 9.70
CA ILE A 30 -12.47 1.77 9.88
C ILE A 30 -12.23 2.97 8.97
N ASP A 31 -11.00 3.16 8.51
CA ASP A 31 -10.62 4.20 7.56
C ASP A 31 -9.40 3.76 6.74
N VAL A 32 -9.28 4.31 5.54
CA VAL A 32 -8.17 4.07 4.61
C VAL A 32 -7.82 5.39 3.94
N ALA A 33 -6.55 5.78 4.01
CA ALA A 33 -6.01 6.92 3.28
C ALA A 33 -4.90 6.43 2.35
N VAL A 34 -4.85 6.96 1.13
CA VAL A 34 -3.78 6.73 0.16
C VAL A 34 -3.44 8.06 -0.49
N GLU A 35 -2.17 8.40 -0.53
CA GLU A 35 -1.62 9.62 -1.11
C GLU A 35 -0.52 9.27 -2.12
N VAL A 36 -0.45 10.04 -3.21
CA VAL A 36 0.61 9.92 -4.23
C VAL A 36 1.55 11.10 -4.11
N ASN A 37 2.83 10.81 -3.87
CA ASN A 37 3.91 11.76 -3.67
C ASN A 37 5.03 11.50 -4.69
N ASP A 38 4.94 12.11 -5.87
CA ASP A 38 5.84 11.87 -7.01
C ASP A 38 5.89 10.38 -7.42
N LEU A 39 7.00 9.70 -7.11
CA LEU A 39 7.21 8.27 -7.36
C LEU A 39 6.86 7.38 -6.16
N HIS A 40 6.30 7.97 -5.10
CA HIS A 40 5.91 7.26 -3.90
C HIS A 40 4.39 7.21 -3.77
N VAL A 41 3.88 6.10 -3.23
CA VAL A 41 2.51 6.00 -2.75
C VAL A 41 2.57 5.68 -1.28
N ASP A 42 2.03 6.58 -0.48
CA ASP A 42 1.93 6.41 0.96
C ASP A 42 0.47 6.06 1.30
N GLY A 43 0.27 5.20 2.28
CA GLY A 43 -1.07 4.89 2.72
C GLY A 43 -1.15 4.45 4.16
N GLU A 44 -2.31 4.70 4.75
CA GLU A 44 -2.61 4.42 6.14
C GLU A 44 -3.91 3.61 6.21
N VAL A 45 -3.91 2.58 7.06
CA VAL A 45 -5.10 1.78 7.36
C VAL A 45 -5.35 1.86 8.85
N LEU A 46 -6.44 2.53 9.21
CA LEU A 46 -6.89 2.66 10.59
C LEU A 46 -7.81 1.49 10.94
N PHE A 47 -7.54 0.82 12.05
CA PHE A 47 -8.30 -0.34 12.51
C PHE A 47 -9.15 0.01 13.73
N GLY A 48 -10.34 -0.59 13.83
CA GLY A 48 -11.21 -0.39 14.99
C GLY A 48 -10.67 -1.03 16.29
N SER A 49 -9.60 -1.83 16.20
CA SER A 49 -8.91 -2.45 17.33
C SER A 49 -7.48 -2.83 16.97
N GLY A 50 -6.59 -2.79 17.96
CA GLY A 50 -5.17 -3.05 17.77
C GLY A 50 -4.45 -1.91 17.03
N PRO A 51 -3.18 -2.12 16.63
CA PRO A 51 -2.39 -1.08 16.00
C PRO A 51 -2.81 -0.79 14.55
N ASP A 52 -2.67 0.49 14.21
CA ASP A 52 -2.81 1.01 12.85
C ASP A 52 -1.51 0.76 12.06
N ILE A 53 -1.64 0.65 10.75
CA ILE A 53 -0.51 0.33 9.87
C ILE A 53 -0.41 1.37 8.76
N GLY A 54 0.79 1.87 8.56
CA GLY A 54 1.18 2.62 7.37
C GLY A 54 1.93 1.73 6.39
N PHE A 55 1.90 2.09 5.13
CA PHE A 55 2.75 1.52 4.09
C PHE A 55 3.27 2.63 3.19
N THR A 56 4.49 2.43 2.68
CA THR A 56 5.05 3.26 1.62
C THR A 56 5.48 2.34 0.48
N LEU A 57 5.17 2.76 -0.74
CA LEU A 57 5.52 2.09 -1.99
C LEU A 57 6.45 3.01 -2.77
N ASP A 58 7.65 2.52 -3.04
CA ASP A 58 8.60 3.17 -3.92
C ASP A 58 8.47 2.55 -5.33
N ALA A 59 7.95 3.33 -6.27
CA ALA A 59 7.75 2.90 -7.64
C ALA A 59 9.06 2.70 -8.41
N GLU A 60 10.13 3.38 -8.03
CA GLU A 60 11.44 3.28 -8.69
C GLU A 60 12.19 2.03 -8.21
N ALA A 61 12.14 1.76 -6.90
CA ALA A 61 12.70 0.56 -6.31
C ALA A 61 11.82 -0.68 -6.52
N GLY A 62 10.54 -0.50 -6.87
CA GLY A 62 9.57 -1.57 -7.00
C GLY A 62 9.33 -2.30 -5.68
N ALA A 63 9.38 -1.57 -4.55
CA ALA A 63 9.36 -2.13 -3.21
C ALA A 63 8.31 -1.45 -2.33
N CYS A 64 7.76 -2.18 -1.36
CA CYS A 64 6.86 -1.65 -0.35
C CYS A 64 7.36 -2.01 1.05
N SER A 65 7.28 -1.05 1.96
CA SER A 65 7.63 -1.19 3.38
C SER A 65 6.44 -0.85 4.26
N TYR A 66 6.38 -1.44 5.46
CA TYR A 66 5.29 -1.26 6.40
C TYR A 66 5.78 -0.66 7.72
N CYS A 67 4.95 0.17 8.35
CA CYS A 67 5.19 0.71 9.68
C CYS A 67 3.97 0.51 10.60
N GLU A 68 4.22 0.40 11.90
CA GLU A 68 3.19 0.59 12.92
C GLU A 68 3.01 2.09 13.14
N LEU A 69 1.77 2.57 13.06
CA LEU A 69 1.42 3.96 13.39
C LEU A 69 1.20 4.03 14.90
N VAL A 70 2.13 4.68 15.59
CA VAL A 70 2.16 4.82 17.05
C VAL A 70 1.75 6.25 17.41
N PRO A 71 0.60 6.46 18.07
CA PRO A 71 0.15 7.79 18.47
C PRO A 71 1.14 8.50 19.41
N PRO A 72 1.22 9.85 19.37
CA PRO A 72 0.34 10.74 18.61
C PRO A 72 0.66 10.83 17.12
N ASP A 73 1.93 10.81 16.71
CA ASP A 73 2.36 11.04 15.31
C ASP A 73 3.71 10.35 15.03
N SER A 74 3.90 9.11 15.50
CA SER A 74 5.17 8.40 15.34
C SER A 74 5.00 7.13 14.52
N GLU A 75 6.01 6.82 13.73
CA GLU A 75 6.07 5.58 12.96
C GLU A 75 7.15 4.67 13.52
N GLN A 76 6.82 3.38 13.62
CA GLN A 76 7.81 2.34 13.87
C GLN A 76 7.87 1.41 12.66
N TRP A 77 8.92 1.56 11.85
CA TRP A 77 9.17 0.68 10.71
C TRP A 77 9.32 -0.78 11.14
N LEU A 78 8.67 -1.66 10.39
CA LEU A 78 8.66 -3.10 10.60
C LEU A 78 9.68 -3.76 9.67
N ASP A 79 10.25 -4.90 10.08
CA ASP A 79 11.13 -5.72 9.23
C ASP A 79 10.35 -6.46 8.10
N ALA A 80 9.15 -5.99 7.76
CA ALA A 80 8.29 -6.54 6.72
C ALA A 80 8.38 -5.67 5.46
N ARG A 81 8.64 -6.31 4.33
CA ARG A 81 8.67 -5.70 3.00
C ARG A 81 8.15 -6.66 1.94
N CYS A 82 7.61 -6.14 0.85
CA CYS A 82 7.40 -6.90 -0.38
C CYS A 82 8.07 -6.19 -1.57
N ASP A 83 8.53 -7.00 -2.52
CA ASP A 83 9.28 -6.56 -3.70
C ASP A 83 8.49 -6.98 -4.96
N GLY A 84 8.57 -6.24 -6.06
CA GLY A 84 8.04 -6.67 -7.37
C GLY A 84 6.91 -5.81 -7.96
N PHE A 85 6.84 -4.52 -7.63
CA PHE A 85 5.84 -3.60 -8.22
C PHE A 85 6.25 -3.08 -9.62
N ASP A 86 6.77 -3.96 -10.47
CA ASP A 86 7.27 -3.66 -11.83
C ASP A 86 6.20 -3.00 -12.74
N VAL A 87 4.92 -3.13 -12.37
CA VAL A 87 3.78 -2.50 -13.06
C VAL A 87 3.87 -0.97 -13.12
N LEU A 88 4.60 -0.35 -12.20
CA LEU A 88 4.77 1.11 -12.12
C LEU A 88 5.86 1.64 -13.07
N GLY A 89 6.79 0.77 -13.48
CA GLY A 89 7.81 1.07 -14.48
C GLY A 89 7.33 0.92 -15.93
N LEU A 90 6.13 0.39 -16.14
CA LEU A 90 5.49 0.29 -17.44
C LEU A 90 4.61 1.53 -17.69
N PRO A 91 4.53 2.05 -18.93
CA PRO A 91 3.58 3.10 -19.26
C PRO A 91 2.16 2.72 -18.81
N ALA A 92 1.34 3.68 -18.37
CA ALA A 92 0.01 3.43 -17.77
C ALA A 92 -0.94 2.53 -18.60
N GLY A 93 -0.71 2.37 -19.91
CA GLY A 93 -1.44 1.45 -20.79
C GLY A 93 -0.75 0.11 -21.13
N ALA A 94 0.50 -0.10 -20.71
CA ALA A 94 1.27 -1.32 -20.95
C ALA A 94 1.08 -2.35 -19.82
N ALA A 95 0.88 -1.91 -18.58
CA ALA A 95 0.39 -2.76 -17.50
C ALA A 95 -1.14 -2.95 -17.65
N GLY A 96 -1.59 -4.18 -17.84
CA GLY A 96 -3.02 -4.50 -17.83
C GLY A 96 -3.62 -4.39 -16.43
N ASP A 97 -4.93 -4.15 -16.33
CA ASP A 97 -5.66 -4.06 -15.06
C ASP A 97 -5.47 -5.30 -14.16
N GLU A 98 -5.34 -6.47 -14.76
CA GLU A 98 -5.10 -7.72 -14.04
C GLU A 98 -3.75 -7.71 -13.30
N ALA A 99 -2.70 -7.18 -13.92
CA ALA A 99 -1.37 -7.12 -13.30
C ALA A 99 -1.35 -6.13 -12.13
N ARG A 100 -1.96 -4.95 -12.30
CA ARG A 100 -2.10 -3.97 -11.20
C ARG A 100 -2.94 -4.54 -10.05
N ARG A 101 -4.04 -5.25 -10.36
CA ARG A 101 -4.86 -5.92 -9.35
C ARG A 101 -4.09 -7.00 -8.59
N ALA A 102 -3.26 -7.79 -9.28
CA ALA A 102 -2.41 -8.80 -8.63
C ALA A 102 -1.41 -8.16 -7.66
N ALA A 103 -0.75 -7.07 -8.08
CA ALA A 103 0.17 -6.31 -7.23
C ALA A 103 -0.55 -5.67 -6.01
N ALA A 104 -1.76 -5.13 -6.18
CA ALA A 104 -2.55 -4.61 -5.07
C ALA A 104 -2.93 -5.71 -4.05
N LEU A 105 -3.25 -6.92 -4.53
CA LEU A 105 -3.51 -8.08 -3.66
C LEU A 105 -2.27 -8.53 -2.88
N GLU A 106 -1.09 -8.48 -3.49
CA GLU A 106 0.18 -8.76 -2.83
C GLU A 106 0.47 -7.73 -1.73
N LEU A 107 0.26 -6.45 -2.02
CA LEU A 107 0.37 -5.37 -1.03
C LEU A 107 -0.56 -5.61 0.17
N LEU A 108 -1.83 -5.95 -0.08
CA LEU A 108 -2.79 -6.27 0.97
C LEU A 108 -2.31 -7.45 1.82
N GLN A 109 -1.81 -8.51 1.20
CA GLN A 109 -1.30 -9.68 1.94
C GLN A 109 -0.10 -9.30 2.81
N GLY A 110 0.86 -8.54 2.28
CA GLY A 110 2.01 -8.06 3.05
C GLY A 110 1.60 -7.17 4.23
N LEU A 111 0.63 -6.29 4.05
CA LEU A 111 0.07 -5.46 5.12
C LEU A 111 -0.54 -6.33 6.24
N LEU A 112 -1.33 -7.33 5.89
CA LEU A 112 -1.96 -8.22 6.87
C LEU A 112 -0.93 -9.10 7.60
N ASP A 113 0.13 -9.53 6.91
CA ASP A 113 1.22 -10.28 7.51
C ASP A 113 2.09 -9.41 8.43
N ALA A 114 2.35 -8.16 8.05
CA ALA A 114 3.07 -7.18 8.88
C ALA A 114 2.30 -6.83 10.17
N ARG A 115 0.96 -6.75 10.09
CA ARG A 115 0.10 -6.46 11.24
C ARG A 115 -0.02 -7.62 12.22
N ARG A 116 0.00 -8.86 11.73
CA ARG A 116 -0.32 -10.05 12.53
C ARG A 116 0.51 -10.20 13.82
N PRO A 117 1.82 -9.94 13.85
CA PRO A 117 2.61 -9.99 15.09
C PRO A 117 2.21 -8.91 16.10
N LEU A 118 1.74 -7.75 15.64
CA LEU A 118 1.40 -6.62 16.51
C LEU A 118 0.15 -6.90 17.36
N LEU A 119 -0.80 -7.67 16.82
CA LEU A 119 -2.03 -8.06 17.53
C LEU A 119 -1.81 -8.96 18.76
N LYS A 120 -0.58 -9.44 18.97
CA LYS A 120 -0.21 -10.31 20.11
C LYS A 120 0.53 -9.57 21.22
N ARG A 121 0.84 -8.29 21.03
CA ARG A 121 1.50 -7.43 22.02
C ARG A 121 0.49 -6.98 23.06
#